data_AF-A0A2N5Y118-F1
#
_entry.id   AF-A0A2N5Y118-F1
#
_cell.length_a   1.000
_cell.length_b   1.000
_cell.length_c   1.000
_cell.angle_alpha   90.00
_cell.angle_beta   90.00
_cell.angle_gamma   90.00
#
_symmetry.space_group_name_H-M   'P 1'
#
loop_
_entity.id
_entity.type
_entity.pdbx_description
1 polymer ?
#
loop_
_entity_poly.entity_id
_entity_poly.type
_entity_poly.pdbx_seq_one_letter_code
_entity_poly.pdbx_strand_id
1 'polypeptide(L)'
;MTYVFMDQNAGNFRVTTMGRVLKVSRSGFYRWRERQQQPSLPQEERRYMDEVVKEAFERKKSRYGAPRLTLELADSGHQHDRKTVANSLRRQGLRAKAAKRFKATTNSSHNLPVAPNLLKQDFTATAPNQKYVGDITYLWTDEGWLYLATIIDLYSHMVVGWAISERMTAQLVCDALKMALWRRGMPTGMIVHSDRGSRQYCSAAYQALLAKHGLICSMSGKGNCYDNGVPRTLHRSGVPWEMRVGPSESGCRTWFQTTLSCCG
;
A
#
# COMPACT_ATOMS: atom_id res chain seq x y z
N MET A 1 -1.82 -24.50 -44.15
CA MET A 1 -3.25 -24.66 -44.54
C MET A 1 -3.50 -25.90 -45.39
N THR A 2 -2.59 -26.28 -46.30
CA THR A 2 -2.77 -27.43 -47.22
C THR A 2 -2.99 -28.79 -46.54
N TYR A 3 -2.24 -29.11 -45.48
CA TYR A 3 -2.41 -30.39 -44.76
C TYR A 3 -3.70 -30.46 -43.93
N VAL A 4 -4.18 -29.32 -43.42
CA VAL A 4 -5.46 -29.24 -42.67
C VAL A 4 -6.63 -29.57 -43.60
N PHE A 5 -6.61 -29.04 -44.83
CA PHE A 5 -7.61 -29.35 -45.85
C PHE A 5 -7.59 -30.84 -46.24
N MET A 6 -6.39 -31.44 -46.36
CA MET A 6 -6.25 -32.88 -46.65
C MET A 6 -6.79 -33.75 -45.52
N ASP A 7 -6.65 -33.34 -44.26
CA ASP A 7 -7.12 -34.10 -43.10
C ASP A 7 -8.66 -34.07 -43.00
N GLN A 8 -9.26 -32.89 -43.20
CA GLN A 8 -10.72 -32.70 -43.23
C GLN A 8 -11.41 -33.51 -44.34
N ASN A 9 -10.70 -33.81 -45.42
CA ASN A 9 -11.23 -34.47 -46.61
C ASN A 9 -10.67 -35.88 -46.82
N ALA A 10 -9.92 -36.43 -45.85
CA ALA A 10 -9.29 -37.75 -45.94
C ALA A 10 -10.29 -38.91 -46.02
N GLY A 11 -11.53 -38.71 -45.57
CA GLY A 11 -12.62 -39.70 -45.70
C GLY A 11 -13.31 -39.67 -47.08
N ASN A 12 -13.24 -38.56 -47.80
CA ASN A 12 -13.95 -38.35 -49.06
C ASN A 12 -13.05 -38.55 -50.29
N PHE A 13 -11.75 -38.26 -50.16
CA PHE A 13 -10.80 -38.36 -51.26
C PHE A 13 -9.55 -39.12 -50.86
N ARG A 14 -8.96 -39.86 -51.81
CA ARG A 14 -7.69 -40.55 -51.59
C ARG A 14 -6.57 -39.53 -51.37
N VAL A 15 -5.82 -39.69 -50.28
CA VAL A 15 -4.67 -38.84 -49.90
C VAL A 15 -3.63 -38.72 -51.03
N THR A 16 -3.46 -39.78 -51.83
CA THR A 16 -2.59 -39.78 -53.01
C THR A 16 -3.03 -38.80 -54.09
N THR A 17 -4.34 -38.67 -54.31
CA THR A 17 -4.93 -37.77 -55.31
C THR A 17 -4.80 -36.33 -54.83
N MET A 18 -5.15 -36.08 -53.56
CA MET A 18 -4.99 -34.76 -52.95
C MET A 18 -3.53 -34.29 -52.94
N GLY A 19 -2.58 -35.19 -52.65
CA GLY A 19 -1.15 -34.86 -52.69
C GLY A 19 -0.66 -34.43 -54.07
N ARG A 20 -1.16 -35.06 -55.15
CA ARG A 20 -0.84 -34.68 -56.53
C ARG A 20 -1.44 -33.33 -56.92
N VAL A 21 -2.71 -33.11 -56.60
CA VAL A 21 -3.44 -31.86 -56.94
C VAL A 21 -2.87 -30.67 -56.18
N LEU A 22 -2.60 -30.85 -54.88
CA LEU A 22 -2.11 -29.79 -54.00
C LEU A 22 -0.57 -29.66 -54.02
N LYS A 23 0.12 -30.45 -54.87
CA LYS A 23 1.59 -30.48 -55.00
C LYS A 23 2.33 -30.68 -53.66
N VAL A 24 1.84 -31.57 -52.81
CA VAL A 24 2.44 -31.90 -51.51
C VAL A 24 2.76 -33.39 -51.37
N SER A 25 3.82 -33.71 -50.64
CA SER A 25 4.23 -35.10 -50.45
C SER A 25 3.30 -35.85 -49.48
N ARG A 26 3.00 -37.12 -49.81
CA ARG A 26 2.21 -38.02 -48.96
C ARG A 26 2.90 -38.27 -47.62
N SER A 27 4.21 -38.47 -47.64
CA SER A 27 5.01 -38.64 -46.41
C SER A 27 4.99 -37.39 -45.53
N GLY A 28 4.95 -36.19 -46.13
CA GLY A 28 4.80 -34.92 -45.41
C GLY A 28 3.45 -34.81 -44.70
N PHE A 29 2.36 -35.24 -45.34
CA PHE A 29 1.02 -35.28 -44.73
C PHE A 29 0.96 -36.18 -43.49
N TYR A 30 1.45 -37.42 -43.59
CA TYR A 30 1.45 -38.34 -42.43
C TYR A 30 2.38 -37.87 -41.30
N ARG A 31 3.58 -37.35 -41.60
CA ARG A 31 4.47 -36.75 -40.57
C ARG A 31 3.89 -35.48 -39.94
N TRP A 32 3.06 -34.75 -40.67
CA TRP A 32 2.33 -33.60 -40.13
C TRP A 32 1.21 -34.09 -39.19
N ARG A 33 0.45 -35.10 -39.59
CA ARG A 33 -0.63 -35.70 -38.78
C ARG A 33 -0.10 -36.33 -37.49
N GLU A 34 1.03 -37.01 -37.55
CA GLU A 34 1.73 -37.56 -36.38
C GLU A 34 2.19 -36.46 -35.42
N ARG A 35 2.73 -35.34 -35.94
CA ARG A 35 3.07 -34.14 -35.16
C ARG A 35 1.88 -33.38 -34.57
N GLN A 36 0.67 -33.58 -35.11
CA GLN A 36 -0.56 -33.03 -34.52
C GLN A 36 -1.07 -33.91 -33.36
N GLN A 37 -0.83 -35.22 -33.44
CA GLN A 37 -1.29 -36.19 -32.44
C GLN A 37 -0.33 -36.31 -31.26
N GLN A 38 0.96 -36.06 -31.45
CA GLN A 38 1.96 -36.07 -30.40
C GLN A 38 2.36 -34.64 -30.02
N PRO A 39 2.16 -34.20 -28.77
CA PRO A 39 2.76 -32.96 -28.31
C PRO A 39 4.29 -33.10 -28.38
N SER A 40 4.94 -32.11 -28.97
CA SER A 40 6.41 -32.06 -28.96
C SER A 40 6.90 -31.88 -27.51
N LEU A 41 8.04 -32.46 -27.12
CA LEU A 41 8.65 -32.28 -25.78
C LEU A 41 8.62 -30.81 -25.28
N PRO A 42 8.90 -29.79 -26.12
CA PRO A 42 8.81 -28.39 -25.70
C PRO A 42 7.39 -27.88 -25.38
N GLN A 43 6.33 -28.57 -25.82
CA GLN A 43 4.95 -28.24 -25.47
C GLN A 43 4.56 -28.77 -24.09
N GLU A 44 5.09 -29.92 -23.69
CA GLU A 44 4.82 -30.50 -22.37
C GLU A 44 5.48 -29.68 -21.27
N GLU A 45 6.75 -29.32 -21.44
CA GLU A 45 7.46 -28.43 -20.51
C GLU A 45 6.77 -27.07 -20.37
N ARG A 46 6.22 -26.55 -21.48
CA ARG A 46 5.46 -25.29 -21.47
C ARG A 46 4.13 -25.43 -20.73
N ARG A 47 3.43 -26.56 -20.86
CA ARG A 47 2.19 -26.82 -20.12
C ARG A 47 2.45 -26.93 -18.63
N TYR A 48 3.47 -27.70 -18.25
CA TYR A 48 3.90 -27.80 -16.85
C TYR A 48 4.22 -26.43 -16.26
N MET A 49 5.01 -25.62 -16.97
CA MET A 49 5.31 -24.26 -16.51
C MET A 49 4.07 -23.36 -16.43
N ASP A 50 3.15 -23.48 -17.38
CA ASP A 50 1.88 -22.73 -17.34
C ASP A 50 1.04 -23.11 -16.11
N GLU A 51 1.00 -24.38 -15.72
CA GLU A 51 0.33 -24.85 -14.51
C GLU A 51 0.98 -24.30 -13.23
N VAL A 52 2.31 -24.40 -13.11
CA VAL A 52 3.07 -23.89 -11.95
C VAL A 52 2.89 -22.36 -11.80
N VAL A 53 2.94 -21.60 -12.90
CA VAL A 53 2.71 -20.15 -12.88
C VAL A 53 1.27 -19.83 -12.45
N LYS A 54 0.29 -20.61 -12.92
CA LYS A 54 -1.12 -20.42 -12.57
C LYS A 54 -1.36 -20.66 -11.09
N GLU A 55 -0.84 -21.75 -10.54
CA GLU A 55 -0.96 -22.08 -9.13
C GLU A 55 -0.34 -20.99 -8.24
N ALA A 56 0.88 -20.55 -8.56
CA ALA A 56 1.53 -19.46 -7.85
C ALA A 56 0.73 -18.14 -7.92
N PHE A 57 0.13 -17.86 -9.07
CA PHE A 57 -0.71 -16.67 -9.28
C PHE A 57 -2.02 -16.72 -8.47
N GLU A 58 -2.67 -17.88 -8.40
CA GLU A 58 -3.90 -18.11 -7.63
C GLU A 58 -3.62 -18.09 -6.11
N ARG A 59 -2.55 -18.73 -5.66
CA ARG A 59 -2.09 -18.70 -4.25
C ARG A 59 -1.88 -17.27 -3.74
N LYS A 60 -1.39 -16.36 -4.60
CA LYS A 60 -1.20 -14.94 -4.28
C LYS A 60 -2.41 -14.06 -4.63
N LYS A 61 -3.59 -14.67 -4.82
CA LYS A 61 -4.88 -13.99 -5.06
C LYS A 61 -4.83 -13.01 -6.24
N SER A 62 -4.10 -13.37 -7.30
CA SER A 62 -3.92 -12.56 -8.50
C SER A 62 -3.26 -11.19 -8.28
N ARG A 63 -2.55 -10.96 -7.16
CA ARG A 63 -1.95 -9.65 -6.84
C ARG A 63 -0.58 -9.45 -7.47
N TYR A 64 0.14 -10.54 -7.75
CA TYR A 64 1.52 -10.48 -8.21
C TYR A 64 1.59 -10.55 -9.73
N GLY A 65 2.38 -9.64 -10.31
CA GLY A 65 2.75 -9.70 -11.72
C GLY A 65 4.04 -10.50 -11.94
N ALA A 66 4.48 -10.57 -13.19
CA ALA A 66 5.66 -11.33 -13.61
C ALA A 66 6.91 -11.13 -12.72
N PRO A 67 7.31 -9.89 -12.32
CA PRO A 67 8.51 -9.71 -11.51
C PRO A 67 8.45 -10.41 -10.15
N ARG A 68 7.32 -10.29 -9.44
CA ARG A 68 7.15 -10.90 -8.10
C ARG A 68 6.90 -12.40 -8.17
N LEU A 69 6.18 -12.84 -9.19
CA LEU A 69 6.00 -14.27 -9.45
C LEU A 69 7.32 -14.96 -9.77
N THR A 70 8.22 -14.31 -10.49
CA THR A 70 9.53 -14.90 -10.82
C THR A 70 10.35 -15.19 -9.55
N LEU A 71 10.33 -14.27 -8.58
CA LEU A 71 11.00 -14.47 -7.29
C LEU A 71 10.35 -15.60 -6.48
N GLU A 72 9.02 -15.61 -6.39
CA GLU A 72 8.29 -16.67 -5.68
C GLU A 72 8.51 -18.06 -6.28
N LEU A 73 8.61 -18.14 -7.61
CA LEU A 73 8.91 -19.38 -8.32
C LEU A 73 10.34 -19.84 -8.04
N ALA A 74 11.29 -18.90 -7.98
CA ALA A 74 12.67 -19.21 -7.60
C ALA A 74 12.73 -19.79 -6.17
N ASP A 75 11.98 -19.23 -5.22
CA ASP A 75 11.89 -19.74 -3.84
C ASP A 75 11.25 -21.15 -3.77
N SER A 76 10.39 -21.47 -4.74
CA SER A 76 9.74 -22.79 -4.84
C SER A 76 10.56 -23.80 -5.67
N GLY A 77 11.80 -23.46 -6.05
CA GLY A 77 12.69 -24.34 -6.81
C GLY A 77 12.58 -24.24 -8.34
N HIS A 78 11.73 -23.36 -8.86
CA HIS A 78 11.51 -23.15 -10.29
C HIS A 78 12.24 -21.90 -10.80
N GLN A 79 13.49 -22.05 -11.21
CA GLN A 79 14.26 -20.95 -11.79
C GLN A 79 13.88 -20.70 -13.25
N HIS A 80 13.18 -19.60 -13.50
CA HIS A 80 12.80 -19.17 -14.84
C HIS A 80 13.07 -17.67 -15.04
N ASP A 81 13.37 -17.27 -16.28
CA ASP A 81 13.50 -15.84 -16.61
C ASP A 81 12.14 -15.14 -16.51
N ARG A 82 12.18 -13.85 -16.16
CA ARG A 82 11.01 -12.97 -16.08
C ARG A 82 10.21 -12.95 -17.38
N LYS A 83 10.86 -13.02 -18.55
CA LYS A 83 10.15 -13.05 -19.85
C LYS A 83 9.37 -14.34 -20.03
N THR A 84 9.89 -15.47 -19.55
CA THR A 84 9.22 -16.77 -19.62
C THR A 84 7.94 -16.76 -18.80
N VAL A 85 8.01 -16.26 -17.55
CA VAL A 85 6.83 -16.09 -16.68
C VAL A 85 5.84 -15.10 -17.28
N ALA A 86 6.30 -13.98 -17.82
CA ALA A 86 5.44 -12.99 -18.48
C ALA A 86 4.71 -13.57 -19.71
N ASN A 87 5.41 -14.37 -20.52
CA ASN A 87 4.83 -15.03 -21.68
C ASN A 87 3.81 -16.11 -21.27
N SER A 88 4.04 -16.84 -20.18
CA SER A 88 3.06 -17.76 -19.60
C SER A 88 1.79 -17.05 -19.18
N LEU A 89 1.91 -15.97 -18.37
CA LEU A 89 0.78 -15.14 -17.96
C LEU A 89 -0.01 -14.62 -19.17
N ARG A 90 0.70 -14.19 -20.24
CA ARG A 90 0.08 -13.72 -21.47
C ARG A 90 -0.68 -14.82 -22.22
N ARG A 91 -0.12 -16.02 -22.33
CA ARG A 91 -0.79 -17.17 -22.97
C ARG A 91 -2.07 -17.56 -22.24
N GLN A 92 -2.04 -17.51 -20.92
CA GLN A 92 -3.16 -17.90 -20.06
C GLN A 92 -4.17 -16.76 -19.82
N GLY A 93 -3.91 -15.55 -20.32
CA GLY A 93 -4.77 -14.38 -20.08
C GLY A 93 -4.77 -13.89 -18.62
N LEU A 94 -3.82 -14.33 -17.80
CA LEU A 94 -3.72 -13.98 -16.39
C LEU A 94 -3.12 -12.58 -16.23
N ARG A 95 -3.90 -11.66 -15.66
CA ARG A 95 -3.47 -10.28 -15.41
C ARG A 95 -3.54 -9.97 -13.93
N ALA A 96 -2.44 -9.44 -13.39
CA ALA A 96 -2.39 -9.01 -12.00
C ALA A 96 -3.48 -7.97 -11.74
N LYS A 97 -4.28 -8.21 -10.69
CA LYS A 97 -5.27 -7.25 -10.20
C LYS A 97 -4.52 -6.11 -9.53
N ALA A 98 -4.62 -4.91 -10.12
CA ALA A 98 -4.12 -3.70 -9.49
C ALA A 98 -4.80 -3.51 -8.12
N ALA A 99 -4.02 -3.07 -7.13
CA ALA A 99 -4.59 -2.66 -5.85
C ALA A 99 -5.65 -1.58 -6.09
N LYS A 100 -6.81 -1.73 -5.46
CA LYS A 100 -7.90 -0.74 -5.55
C LYS A 100 -7.32 0.63 -5.17
N ARG A 101 -7.52 1.64 -6.02
CA ARG A 101 -7.15 3.03 -5.72
C ARG A 101 -7.65 3.37 -4.31
N PHE A 102 -6.77 3.90 -3.46
CA PHE A 102 -7.13 4.34 -2.12
C PHE A 102 -8.30 5.33 -2.24
N LYS A 103 -9.49 4.94 -1.75
CA LYS A 103 -10.62 5.85 -1.66
C LYS A 103 -10.30 6.83 -0.53
N ALA A 104 -10.14 8.11 -0.86
CA ALA A 104 -10.09 9.16 0.14
C ALA A 104 -11.39 9.11 0.94
N THR A 105 -11.32 8.59 2.17
CA THR A 105 -12.45 8.47 3.10
C THR A 105 -12.86 9.81 3.72
N THR A 106 -12.16 10.88 3.35
CA THR A 106 -12.21 12.13 4.07
C THR A 106 -12.92 13.21 3.26
N ASN A 107 -14.11 13.59 3.72
CA ASN A 107 -14.93 14.63 3.11
C ASN A 107 -14.32 16.02 3.39
N SER A 108 -13.47 16.46 2.47
CA SER A 108 -12.80 17.77 2.46
C SER A 108 -13.74 18.96 2.17
N SER A 109 -15.05 18.74 1.95
CA SER A 109 -16.05 19.81 1.88
C SER A 109 -16.80 19.90 3.20
N HIS A 110 -16.26 20.69 4.14
CA HIS A 110 -16.98 21.14 5.32
C HIS A 110 -16.86 22.67 5.42
N ASN A 111 -17.93 23.34 5.87
CA ASN A 111 -17.99 24.81 6.03
C ASN A 111 -17.31 25.33 7.31
N LEU A 112 -16.37 24.57 7.88
CA LEU A 112 -15.64 24.96 9.09
C LEU A 112 -14.45 25.86 8.74
N PRO A 113 -14.02 26.77 9.64
CA PRO A 113 -12.95 27.72 9.37
C PRO A 113 -11.65 26.99 8.99
N VAL A 114 -11.14 27.31 7.80
CA VAL A 114 -9.93 26.73 7.24
C VAL A 114 -8.79 27.72 7.48
N ALA A 115 -7.76 27.29 8.21
CA ALA A 115 -6.54 28.10 8.39
C ALA A 115 -5.66 28.04 7.13
N PRO A 116 -4.93 29.12 6.80
CA PRO A 116 -4.02 29.12 5.65
C PRO A 116 -2.93 28.05 5.79
N ASN A 117 -2.51 27.46 4.67
CA ASN A 117 -1.38 26.54 4.64
C ASN A 117 -0.08 27.33 4.75
N LEU A 118 0.42 27.47 5.98
CA LEU A 118 1.71 28.10 6.29
C LEU A 118 2.87 27.12 6.12
N LEU A 119 2.61 25.81 6.12
CA LEU A 119 3.65 24.80 6.03
C LEU A 119 4.16 24.63 4.59
N LYS A 120 3.31 24.77 3.56
CA LYS A 120 3.69 24.72 2.12
C LYS A 120 4.72 23.63 1.76
N GLN A 121 4.64 22.44 2.39
CA GLN A 121 5.60 21.33 2.23
C GLN A 121 7.03 21.59 2.73
N ASP A 122 7.25 22.70 3.43
CA ASP A 122 8.47 22.95 4.17
C ASP A 122 8.43 22.25 5.54
N PHE A 123 8.85 20.98 5.51
CA PHE A 123 9.03 20.15 6.69
C PHE A 123 10.32 20.46 7.47
N THR A 124 11.12 21.45 7.05
CA THR A 124 12.35 21.81 7.75
C THR A 124 12.03 22.63 9.00
N ALA A 125 12.60 22.23 10.13
CA ALA A 125 12.61 22.99 11.37
C ALA A 125 14.07 23.16 11.80
N THR A 126 14.43 24.33 12.32
CA THR A 126 15.80 24.63 12.76
C THR A 126 16.01 24.32 14.24
N ALA A 127 14.92 24.26 15.01
CA ALA A 127 14.94 23.94 16.43
C ALA A 127 13.68 23.15 16.83
N PRO A 128 13.73 22.38 17.94
CA PRO A 128 12.55 21.70 18.46
C PRO A 128 11.44 22.69 18.84
N ASN A 129 10.19 22.23 18.80
CA ASN A 129 9.00 23.01 19.18
C ASN A 129 8.64 24.19 18.25
N GLN A 130 9.21 24.26 17.04
CA GLN A 130 8.85 25.29 16.06
C GLN A 130 7.64 24.90 15.21
N LYS A 131 7.59 23.64 14.76
CA LYS A 131 6.57 23.13 13.86
C LYS A 131 6.13 21.72 14.31
N TYR A 132 4.87 21.58 14.65
CA TYR A 132 4.24 20.29 14.95
C TYR A 132 3.30 19.88 13.83
N VAL A 133 3.20 18.58 13.62
CA VAL A 133 2.28 18.00 12.66
C VAL A 133 1.40 16.97 13.35
N GLY A 134 0.09 17.14 13.23
CA GLY A 134 -0.93 16.24 13.76
C GLY A 134 -1.52 15.33 12.68
N ASP A 135 -1.72 14.06 13.01
CA ASP A 135 -2.47 13.12 12.17
C ASP A 135 -3.28 12.13 13.00
N ILE A 136 -4.39 11.66 12.41
CA ILE A 136 -5.28 10.66 13.01
C ILE A 136 -5.20 9.39 12.17
N THR A 137 -4.87 8.29 12.81
CA THR A 137 -4.85 6.96 12.20
C THR A 137 -5.82 6.02 12.93
N TYR A 138 -6.18 4.93 12.27
CA TYR A 138 -7.02 3.89 12.84
C TYR A 138 -6.16 2.66 13.18
N LEU A 139 -6.40 2.11 14.36
CA LEU A 139 -5.77 0.88 14.85
C LEU A 139 -6.82 -0.22 14.89
N TRP A 140 -6.46 -1.39 14.38
CA TRP A 140 -7.28 -2.60 14.52
C TRP A 140 -6.89 -3.31 15.80
N THR A 141 -7.86 -3.61 16.65
CA THR A 141 -7.72 -4.40 17.86
C THR A 141 -8.72 -5.56 17.85
N ASP A 142 -8.53 -6.54 18.72
CA ASP A 142 -9.42 -7.71 18.81
C ASP A 142 -10.84 -7.31 19.29
N GLU A 143 -10.97 -6.17 19.98
CA GLU A 143 -12.24 -5.62 20.46
C GLU A 143 -12.89 -4.61 19.47
N GLY A 144 -12.18 -4.23 18.40
CA GLY A 144 -12.71 -3.35 17.36
C GLY A 144 -11.71 -2.31 16.83
N TRP A 145 -12.25 -1.29 16.15
CA TRP A 145 -11.46 -0.17 15.63
C TRP A 145 -11.26 0.91 16.70
N LEU A 146 -10.02 1.32 16.91
CA LEU A 146 -9.67 2.49 17.72
C LEU A 146 -9.09 3.60 16.84
N TYR A 147 -9.32 4.85 17.22
CA TYR A 147 -8.72 6.03 16.59
C TYR A 147 -7.57 6.52 17.46
N LEU A 148 -6.39 6.64 16.85
CA LEU A 148 -5.18 7.19 17.47
C LEU A 148 -4.90 8.56 16.84
N ALA A 149 -4.89 9.60 17.67
CA ALA A 149 -4.37 10.91 17.30
C ALA A 149 -2.91 11.01 17.75
N THR A 150 -2.04 11.49 16.87
CA THR A 150 -0.61 11.69 17.14
C THR A 150 -0.19 13.10 16.76
N ILE A 151 0.75 13.65 17.52
CA ILE A 151 1.42 14.93 17.26
C ILE A 151 2.91 14.67 17.23
N ILE A 152 3.52 15.04 16.12
CA ILE A 152 4.93 14.81 15.82
C ILE A 152 5.63 16.16 15.73
N ASP A 153 6.80 16.26 16.35
CA ASP A 153 7.70 17.39 16.17
C ASP A 153 8.54 17.22 14.90
N LEU A 154 8.51 18.20 14.00
CA LEU A 154 9.22 18.10 12.72
C LEU A 154 10.74 18.19 12.85
N TYR A 155 11.26 18.77 13.92
CA TYR A 155 12.70 18.81 14.13
C TYR A 155 13.26 17.43 14.54
N SER A 156 12.64 16.83 15.56
CA SER A 156 13.11 15.57 16.13
C SER A 156 12.49 14.32 15.48
N HIS A 157 11.46 14.49 14.67
CA HIS A 157 10.58 13.43 14.16
C HIS A 157 9.98 12.55 15.28
N MET A 158 9.98 13.02 16.52
CA MET A 158 9.45 12.30 17.66
C MET A 158 7.97 12.59 17.87
N VAL A 159 7.23 11.58 18.32
CA VAL A 159 5.85 11.75 18.79
C VAL A 159 5.89 12.45 20.14
N VAL A 160 5.45 13.71 20.18
CA VAL A 160 5.44 14.54 21.39
C VAL A 160 4.14 14.40 22.18
N GLY A 161 3.04 14.03 21.52
CA GLY A 161 1.76 13.80 22.17
C GLY A 161 0.89 12.83 21.38
N TRP A 162 0.05 12.09 22.08
CA TRP A 162 -0.88 11.15 21.47
C TRP A 162 -2.11 10.93 22.36
N ALA A 163 -3.19 10.44 21.77
CA ALA A 163 -4.38 10.02 22.50
C ALA A 163 -5.13 8.95 21.69
N ILE A 164 -5.84 8.05 22.37
CA ILE A 164 -6.61 6.95 21.76
C ILE A 164 -8.07 7.07 22.19
N SER A 165 -9.00 6.83 21.27
CA SER A 165 -10.43 6.73 21.58
C SER A 165 -11.15 5.83 20.58
N GLU A 166 -12.22 5.18 21.02
CA GLU A 166 -13.15 4.44 20.14
C GLU A 166 -13.85 5.34 19.13
N ARG A 167 -13.96 6.65 19.40
CA ARG A 167 -14.68 7.60 18.56
C ARG A 167 -13.77 8.72 18.10
N MET A 168 -13.90 9.06 16.81
CA MET A 168 -13.20 10.19 16.20
C MET A 168 -13.82 11.54 16.64
N THR A 169 -13.50 11.96 17.87
CA THR A 169 -14.02 13.18 18.50
C THR A 169 -13.03 14.34 18.44
N ALA A 170 -13.52 15.58 18.61
CA ALA A 170 -12.65 16.74 18.78
C ALA A 170 -11.78 16.65 20.05
N GLN A 171 -12.34 16.01 21.10
CA GLN A 171 -11.66 15.80 22.38
C GLN A 171 -10.34 15.04 22.21
N LEU A 172 -10.35 13.99 21.38
CA LEU A 172 -9.18 13.16 21.08
C LEU A 172 -7.98 14.01 20.62
N VAL A 173 -8.21 14.94 19.71
CA VAL A 173 -7.17 15.81 19.17
C VAL A 173 -6.73 16.85 20.21
N CYS A 174 -7.69 17.41 20.96
CA CYS A 174 -7.39 18.34 22.05
C CYS A 174 -6.52 17.69 23.13
N ASP A 175 -6.78 16.43 23.48
CA ASP A 175 -6.05 15.73 24.53
C ASP A 175 -4.63 15.35 24.07
N ALA A 176 -4.47 14.94 22.81
CA ALA A 176 -3.15 14.76 22.22
C ALA A 176 -2.33 16.06 22.23
N LEU A 177 -2.96 17.21 21.91
CA LEU A 177 -2.32 18.53 21.94
C LEU A 177 -1.95 18.97 23.35
N LYS A 178 -2.86 18.82 24.32
CA LYS A 178 -2.54 19.08 25.72
C LYS A 178 -1.36 18.24 26.17
N MET A 179 -1.33 16.94 25.85
CA MET A 179 -0.21 16.07 26.21
C MET A 179 1.12 16.58 25.62
N ALA A 180 1.13 16.98 24.35
CA ALA A 180 2.32 17.53 23.69
C ALA A 180 2.81 18.82 24.37
N LEU A 181 1.89 19.74 24.71
CA LEU A 181 2.22 20.99 25.37
C LEU A 181 2.75 20.78 26.79
N TRP A 182 2.12 19.89 27.56
CA TRP A 182 2.55 19.54 28.92
C TRP A 182 3.96 18.95 28.94
N ARG A 183 4.29 18.06 28.00
CA ARG A 183 5.61 17.42 27.92
C ARG A 183 6.74 18.35 27.51
N ARG A 184 6.45 19.42 26.76
CA ARG A 184 7.44 20.33 26.17
C ARG A 184 7.49 21.72 26.84
N GLY A 185 6.83 21.89 27.98
CA GLY A 185 6.89 23.13 28.75
C GLY A 185 6.07 24.29 28.16
N MET A 186 4.98 23.98 27.45
CA MET A 186 4.05 24.94 26.84
C MET A 186 4.73 26.02 25.96
N PRO A 187 5.37 25.63 24.84
CA PRO A 187 5.96 26.60 23.94
C PRO A 187 4.87 27.47 23.28
N THR A 188 5.13 28.76 23.11
CA THR A 188 4.21 29.72 22.46
C THR A 188 4.69 30.08 21.06
N GLY A 189 3.78 30.40 20.14
CA GLY A 189 4.14 30.86 18.78
C GLY A 189 4.58 29.78 17.80
N MET A 190 4.40 28.50 18.14
CA MET A 190 4.69 27.39 17.22
C MET A 190 3.60 27.24 16.15
N ILE A 191 3.96 26.66 15.02
CA ILE A 191 3.00 26.27 13.98
C ILE A 191 2.53 24.85 14.27
N VAL A 192 1.21 24.66 14.38
CA VAL A 192 0.59 23.34 14.47
C VAL A 192 -0.12 23.06 13.16
N HIS A 193 0.42 22.14 12.38
CA HIS A 193 -0.10 21.73 11.08
C HIS A 193 -0.99 20.49 11.21
N SER A 194 -2.16 20.51 10.59
CA SER A 194 -3.09 19.37 10.57
C SER A 194 -3.70 19.15 9.20
N ASP A 195 -4.05 17.91 8.89
CA ASP A 195 -4.78 17.61 7.66
C ASP A 195 -6.19 18.21 7.69
N ARG A 196 -6.50 19.05 6.70
CA ARG A 196 -7.80 19.69 6.47
C ARG A 196 -8.94 18.67 6.32
N GLY A 197 -8.65 17.42 5.98
CA GLY A 197 -9.69 16.39 5.91
C GLY A 197 -10.38 16.08 7.24
N SER A 198 -9.68 16.23 8.37
CA SER A 198 -10.18 15.79 9.67
C SER A 198 -10.94 16.91 10.36
N ARG A 199 -12.27 16.91 10.24
CA ARG A 199 -13.22 17.90 10.82
C ARG A 199 -12.94 18.24 12.30
N GLN A 200 -12.32 17.32 13.04
CA GLN A 200 -11.91 17.44 14.44
C GLN A 200 -10.90 18.58 14.65
N TYR A 201 -9.93 18.76 13.75
CA TYR A 201 -8.97 19.87 13.81
C TYR A 201 -9.60 21.22 13.44
N CYS A 202 -10.78 21.22 12.81
CA CYS A 202 -11.54 22.42 12.52
C CYS A 202 -12.62 22.73 13.58
N SER A 203 -12.66 21.97 14.68
CA SER A 203 -13.63 22.18 15.75
C SER A 203 -13.35 23.46 16.54
N ALA A 204 -14.42 24.10 17.05
CA ALA A 204 -14.30 25.31 17.87
C ALA A 204 -13.49 25.08 19.14
N ALA A 205 -13.62 23.90 19.76
CA ALA A 205 -12.85 23.52 20.94
C ALA A 205 -11.33 23.48 20.66
N TYR A 206 -10.93 22.97 19.50
CA TYR A 206 -9.53 22.91 19.10
C TYR A 206 -8.98 24.30 18.76
N GLN A 207 -9.75 25.13 18.03
CA GLN A 207 -9.36 26.51 17.73
C GLN A 207 -9.24 27.36 19.00
N ALA A 208 -10.15 27.20 19.97
CA ALA A 208 -10.07 27.86 21.27
C ALA A 208 -8.83 27.42 22.06
N LEU A 209 -8.45 26.14 21.98
CA LEU A 209 -7.25 25.62 22.63
C LEU A 209 -5.97 26.21 21.99
N LEU A 210 -5.92 26.29 20.65
CA LEU A 210 -4.80 26.92 19.94
C LEU A 210 -4.66 28.40 20.31
N ALA A 211 -5.78 29.14 20.31
CA ALA A 211 -5.80 30.55 20.69
C ALA A 211 -5.35 30.76 22.14
N LYS A 212 -5.81 29.91 23.07
CA LYS A 212 -5.44 29.97 24.49
C LYS A 212 -3.93 29.80 24.72
N HIS A 213 -3.26 28.99 23.91
CA HIS A 213 -1.83 28.72 24.02
C HIS A 213 -0.97 29.54 23.03
N GLY A 214 -1.56 30.49 22.30
CA GLY A 214 -0.84 31.34 21.34
C GLY A 214 -0.20 30.54 20.20
N LEU A 215 -0.85 29.47 19.75
CA LEU A 215 -0.36 28.57 18.71
C LEU A 215 -0.91 28.99 17.34
N ILE A 216 -0.08 28.91 16.30
CA ILE A 216 -0.47 29.27 14.94
C ILE A 216 -1.01 28.03 14.23
N CYS A 217 -2.30 28.04 13.90
CA CYS A 217 -2.93 26.95 13.16
C CYS A 217 -2.49 26.98 11.69
N SER A 218 -2.03 25.86 11.17
CA SER A 218 -1.84 25.64 9.73
C SER A 218 -2.60 24.40 9.28
N MET A 219 -3.25 24.46 8.11
CA MET A 219 -3.97 23.30 7.56
C MET A 219 -3.52 22.99 6.14
N SER A 220 -3.57 21.70 5.75
CA SER A 220 -3.24 21.24 4.40
C SER A 220 -4.17 21.82 3.32
N GLY A 221 -3.67 21.91 2.08
CA GLY A 221 -4.47 22.30 0.93
C GLY A 221 -5.57 21.29 0.60
N LYS A 222 -6.66 21.72 -0.06
CA LYS A 222 -7.75 20.83 -0.50
C LYS A 222 -7.18 19.72 -1.40
N GLY A 223 -7.31 18.47 -0.97
CA GLY A 223 -6.86 17.30 -1.74
C GLY A 223 -5.34 17.08 -1.78
N ASN A 224 -4.57 17.82 -0.98
CA ASN A 224 -3.10 17.71 -0.96
C ASN A 224 -2.61 16.88 0.24
N CYS A 225 -2.73 15.56 0.14
CA CYS A 225 -2.29 14.63 1.19
C CYS A 225 -0.76 14.60 1.40
N TYR A 226 0.00 15.22 0.50
CA TYR A 226 1.46 15.34 0.56
C TYR A 226 1.92 16.35 1.62
N ASP A 227 1.08 17.32 1.98
CA ASP A 227 1.39 18.30 3.03
C ASP A 227 1.45 17.67 4.43
N ASN A 228 0.89 16.46 4.59
CA ASN A 228 0.93 15.67 5.83
C ASN A 228 1.72 14.35 5.67
N GLY A 229 2.81 14.39 4.89
CA GLY A 229 3.58 13.18 4.53
C GLY A 229 4.33 12.52 5.69
N VAL A 230 4.81 13.31 6.66
CA VAL A 230 5.67 12.82 7.76
C VAL A 230 4.91 11.85 8.69
N PRO A 231 3.75 12.21 9.28
CA PRO A 231 3.00 11.28 10.12
C PRO A 231 2.50 10.06 9.34
N ARG A 232 2.06 10.26 8.09
CA ARG A 232 1.58 9.19 7.23
C ARG A 232 2.66 8.14 6.95
N THR A 233 3.90 8.59 6.76
CA THR A 233 5.05 7.69 6.56
C THR A 233 5.37 6.95 7.85
N LEU A 234 5.32 7.64 9.00
CA LEU A 234 5.49 7.00 10.31
C LEU A 234 4.46 5.89 10.53
N HIS A 235 3.17 6.14 10.32
CA HIS A 235 2.13 5.11 10.49
C HIS A 235 2.29 3.93 9.53
N ARG A 236 2.80 4.17 8.32
CA ARG A 236 2.97 3.14 7.29
C ARG A 236 4.22 2.29 7.46
N SER A 237 5.25 2.83 8.12
CA SER A 237 6.51 2.12 8.38
C SER A 237 6.35 0.93 9.33
N GLY A 238 5.24 0.86 10.07
CA GLY A 238 4.91 -0.30 10.91
C GLY A 238 5.99 -0.60 11.96
N VAL A 239 6.79 0.41 12.34
CA VAL A 239 7.81 0.28 13.39
C VAL A 239 7.11 -0.31 14.62
N PRO A 240 7.59 -1.44 15.16
CA PRO A 240 6.98 -2.04 16.34
C PRO A 240 6.97 -1.02 17.46
N TRP A 241 5.79 -0.53 17.81
CA TRP A 241 5.58 0.35 18.94
C TRP A 241 5.73 -0.50 20.19
N GLU A 242 6.85 -0.36 20.89
CA GLU A 242 6.94 -0.86 22.26
C GLU A 242 6.31 0.17 23.19
N MET A 243 4.97 0.13 23.32
CA MET A 243 4.25 0.86 24.36
C MET A 243 4.47 0.12 25.69
N ARG A 244 5.57 0.42 26.38
CA ARG A 244 5.77 -0.09 27.75
C ARG A 244 4.94 0.73 28.72
N VAL A 245 3.83 0.14 29.18
CA VAL A 245 3.06 0.62 30.32
C VAL A 245 3.56 -0.14 31.55
N GLY A 246 4.36 0.51 32.40
CA GLY A 246 4.81 -0.07 33.67
C GLY A 246 3.73 0.11 34.76
N PRO A 247 3.59 -0.84 35.71
CA PRO A 247 2.65 -0.70 36.82
C PRO A 247 3.16 0.36 37.81
N SER A 248 2.26 1.17 38.35
CA SER A 248 2.59 2.22 39.32
C SER A 248 2.46 1.73 40.75
N GLU A 249 3.56 1.74 41.51
CA GLU A 249 3.48 1.90 42.95
C GLU A 249 3.45 3.40 43.25
N SER A 250 2.36 3.85 43.89
CA SER A 250 2.14 5.20 44.43
C SER A 250 2.09 6.38 43.43
N GLY A 251 0.84 6.73 43.05
CA GLY A 251 0.34 8.10 42.99
C GLY A 251 1.12 9.16 42.21
N CYS A 252 0.68 9.40 40.97
CA CYS A 252 0.80 10.67 40.25
C CYS A 252 2.20 11.29 40.10
N ARG A 253 2.97 10.78 39.13
CA ARG A 253 3.85 11.55 38.21
C ARG A 253 4.46 10.59 37.19
N THR A 254 3.90 10.54 35.99
CA THR A 254 4.39 9.67 34.91
C THR A 254 5.54 10.35 34.18
N TRP A 255 6.77 9.94 34.46
CA TRP A 255 7.95 10.26 33.64
C TRP A 255 8.03 9.29 32.47
N PHE A 256 8.37 9.78 31.28
CA PHE A 256 8.61 8.97 30.09
C PHE A 256 9.94 9.38 29.46
N GLN A 257 10.90 8.47 29.43
CA GLN A 257 12.12 8.59 28.62
C GLN A 257 11.87 7.95 27.25
N THR A 258 12.21 8.66 26.17
CA THR A 258 12.26 8.12 24.82
C THR A 258 13.73 7.86 24.48
N THR A 259 14.20 6.63 24.59
CA THR A 259 15.47 6.22 23.97
C THR A 259 15.18 5.59 22.61
N LEU A 260 15.67 6.24 21.56
CA LEU A 260 15.89 5.63 20.25
C LEU A 260 17.01 4.59 20.42
N SER A 261 16.68 3.30 20.49
CA SER A 261 17.68 2.26 20.28
C SER A 261 18.01 2.24 18.79
N CYS A 262 19.10 2.90 18.40
CA CYS A 262 19.77 2.58 17.15
C CYS A 262 20.36 1.18 17.29
N CYS A 263 19.76 0.18 16.66
CA CYS A 263 20.44 -1.10 16.45
C CYS A 263 21.58 -0.86 15.44
N GLY A 264 22.80 -1.16 15.88
CA GLY A 264 23.93 -1.43 14.99
C GLY A 264 23.82 -2.81 14.33
#